data_AF-A0A1Y1Q2W5-F1
#
_entry.id   AF-A0A1Y1Q2W5-F1
#
_cell.length_a   1.000
_cell.length_b   1.000
_cell.length_c   1.000
_cell.angle_alpha   90.00
_cell.angle_beta   90.00
_cell.angle_gamma   90.00
#
_symmetry.space_group_name_H-M   'P 1'
#
loop_
_entity.id
_entity.type
_entity.pdbx_description
1 polymer ?
#
loop_
_entity_poly.entity_id
_entity_poly.type
_entity_poly.pdbx_seq_one_letter_code
_entity_poly.pdbx_strand_id
1 'polypeptide(L)'
;MNMCQIEKEFVPAVVVDRIIEGDNLIRVWREYRGLTRPQLARLAKISRSTLAQLESGKWQATRKTLEALATALKLEVADLMREAV
;
A
#
# COMPACT_ATOMS: atom_id res chain seq x y z
N MET A 1 -5.81 2.98 -23.18
CA MET A 1 -6.76 2.05 -22.53
C MET A 1 -5.95 0.84 -22.09
N ASN A 2 -5.59 0.73 -20.81
CA ASN A 2 -5.08 -0.51 -20.26
C ASN A 2 -6.19 -1.08 -19.39
N MET A 3 -6.80 -2.16 -19.87
CA MET A 3 -7.66 -3.02 -19.07
C MET A 3 -6.78 -3.65 -17.99
N CYS A 4 -7.07 -3.31 -16.73
CA CYS A 4 -6.35 -3.79 -15.57
C CYS A 4 -6.74 -5.25 -15.31
N GLN A 5 -6.05 -6.20 -15.95
CA GLN A 5 -6.06 -7.59 -15.51
C GLN A 5 -5.02 -7.72 -14.39
N ILE A 6 -5.37 -7.28 -13.18
CA ILE A 6 -4.67 -7.80 -12.00
C ILE A 6 -5.23 -9.19 -11.79
N GLU A 7 -4.44 -10.22 -12.10
CA GLU A 7 -4.80 -11.59 -11.80
C GLU A 7 -5.03 -11.73 -10.29
N LYS A 8 -6.14 -12.38 -9.90
CA LYS A 8 -6.50 -12.57 -8.49
C LYS A 8 -5.38 -13.32 -7.78
N GLU A 9 -4.65 -12.62 -6.92
CA GLU A 9 -3.61 -13.19 -6.08
C GLU A 9 -4.25 -13.87 -4.86
N PHE A 10 -3.85 -15.11 -4.57
CA PHE A 10 -4.18 -15.76 -3.31
C PHE A 10 -3.25 -15.23 -2.22
N VAL A 11 -3.82 -14.47 -1.29
CA VAL A 11 -3.08 -13.85 -0.19
C VAL A 11 -3.26 -14.68 1.09
N PRO A 12 -2.19 -14.94 1.87
CA PRO A 12 -2.30 -15.67 3.13
C PRO A 12 -3.27 -15.01 4.13
N ALA A 13 -4.01 -15.82 4.90
CA ALA A 13 -5.00 -15.35 5.87
C ALA A 13 -4.41 -14.32 6.85
N VAL A 14 -3.18 -14.52 7.32
CA VAL A 14 -2.48 -13.58 8.23
C VAL A 14 -2.40 -12.14 7.70
N VAL A 15 -2.34 -11.95 6.38
CA VAL A 15 -2.33 -10.60 5.78
C VAL A 15 -3.73 -10.00 5.85
N VAL A 16 -4.75 -10.80 5.53
CA VAL A 16 -6.16 -10.41 5.58
C VAL A 16 -6.58 -10.07 7.01
N ASP A 17 -6.18 -10.88 7.97
CA ASP A 17 -6.48 -10.67 9.39
C ASP A 17 -5.96 -9.30 9.86
N ARG A 18 -4.71 -8.95 9.52
CA ARG A 18 -4.14 -7.62 9.83
C ARG A 18 -4.90 -6.47 9.18
N ILE A 19 -5.39 -6.65 7.96
CA ILE A 19 -6.20 -5.65 7.26
C ILE A 19 -7.53 -5.42 8.00
N ILE A 20 -8.17 -6.51 8.44
CA ILE A 20 -9.42 -6.50 9.21
C ILE A 20 -9.20 -5.86 10.59
N GLU A 21 -8.10 -6.17 11.25
CA GLU A 21 -7.73 -5.65 12.59
C GLU A 21 -7.46 -4.15 12.62
N GLY A 22 -7.43 -3.47 11.48
CA GLY A 22 -7.22 -2.03 11.45
C GLY A 22 -5.81 -1.62 11.07
N ASP A 23 -4.90 -2.56 10.80
CA ASP A 23 -3.50 -2.24 10.52
C ASP A 23 -3.36 -1.41 9.23
N ASN A 24 -2.25 -0.69 9.11
CA ASN A 24 -2.04 0.23 8.00
C ASN A 24 -1.82 -0.54 6.68
N LEU A 25 -2.70 -0.36 5.69
CA LEU A 25 -2.68 -1.10 4.42
C LEU A 25 -1.32 -1.01 3.71
N ILE A 26 -0.72 0.19 3.63
CA ILE A 26 0.59 0.40 2.99
C ILE A 26 1.66 -0.44 3.69
N ARG A 27 1.65 -0.46 5.03
CA ARG A 27 2.59 -1.25 5.82
C ARG A 27 2.41 -2.74 5.62
N VAL A 28 1.17 -3.23 5.71
CA VAL A 28 0.82 -4.65 5.57
C VAL A 28 1.30 -5.16 4.21
N TRP A 29 0.92 -4.48 3.13
CA TRP A 29 1.32 -4.84 1.77
C TRP A 29 2.83 -4.73 1.57
N ARG A 30 3.48 -3.70 2.11
CA ARG A 30 4.95 -3.56 2.03
C ARG A 30 5.66 -4.76 2.66
N GLU A 31 5.24 -5.16 3.85
CA GLU A 31 5.83 -6.30 4.58
C GLU A 31 5.56 -7.62 3.86
N TYR A 32 4.34 -7.81 3.35
CA TYR A 32 4.00 -8.98 2.54
C TYR A 32 4.85 -9.09 1.27
N ARG A 33 5.16 -7.97 0.61
CA ARG A 33 6.07 -7.92 -0.55
C ARG A 33 7.56 -7.99 -0.17
N GLY A 34 7.90 -8.12 1.13
CA GLY A 34 9.28 -8.20 1.61
C GLY A 34 10.09 -6.90 1.44
N LEU A 35 9.42 -5.75 1.32
CA LEU A 35 10.08 -4.47 1.07
C LEU A 35 10.42 -3.74 2.38
N THR A 36 11.61 -3.17 2.46
CA THR A 36 11.95 -2.19 3.50
C THR A 36 11.38 -0.81 3.18
N ARG A 37 11.20 0.06 4.19
CA ARG A 37 10.72 1.44 3.96
C ARG A 37 11.57 2.20 2.93
N PRO A 38 12.93 2.17 2.97
CA PRO A 38 13.73 2.84 1.95
C PRO A 38 13.52 2.27 0.54
N GLN A 39 13.29 0.96 0.40
CA GLN A 39 13.03 0.33 -0.90
C GLN A 39 11.69 0.79 -1.47
N LEU A 40 10.61 0.74 -0.68
CA LEU A 40 9.29 1.19 -1.15
C LEU A 40 9.29 2.69 -1.49
N ALA A 41 9.89 3.52 -0.64
CA ALA A 41 9.99 4.97 -0.90
C ALA A 41 10.69 5.26 -2.23
N ARG A 42 11.78 4.52 -2.53
CA ARG A 42 12.50 4.62 -3.81
C ARG A 42 11.64 4.18 -4.99
N LEU A 43 10.94 3.05 -4.88
CA LEU A 43 10.07 2.53 -5.94
C LEU A 43 8.90 3.48 -6.25
N ALA A 44 8.28 4.03 -5.20
CA ALA A 44 7.17 4.99 -5.31
C ALA A 44 7.64 6.43 -5.59
N LYS A 45 8.95 6.69 -5.68
CA LYS A 45 9.55 8.02 -5.91
C LYS A 45 9.08 9.07 -4.90
N ILE A 46 8.97 8.69 -3.63
CA ILE A 46 8.64 9.59 -2.51
C ILE A 46 9.76 9.63 -1.47
N SER A 47 9.71 10.60 -0.56
CA SER A 47 10.68 10.67 0.54
C SER A 47 10.43 9.56 1.58
N ARG A 48 11.50 9.09 2.24
CA ARG A 48 11.40 8.15 3.36
C ARG A 48 10.54 8.70 4.50
N SER A 49 10.64 10.00 4.77
CA SER A 49 9.86 10.69 5.80
C SER A 49 8.37 10.70 5.45
N THR A 50 8.02 10.93 4.19
CA THR A 50 6.64 10.87 3.69
C THR A 50 6.06 9.47 3.88
N LEU A 51 6.81 8.42 3.50
CA LEU A 51 6.37 7.05 3.72
C LEU A 51 6.19 6.74 5.21
N ALA A 52 7.10 7.23 6.07
CA ALA A 52 6.99 7.01 7.50
C ALA A 52 5.76 7.67 8.12
N GLN A 53 5.42 8.88 7.67
CA GLN A 53 4.19 9.58 8.09
C GLN A 53 2.93 8.83 7.63
N LEU A 54 2.92 8.34 6.39
CA LEU A 54 1.81 7.54 5.84
C LEU A 54 1.55 6.27 6.65
N GLU A 55 2.59 5.51 6.97
CA GLU A 55 2.45 4.28 7.74
C GLU A 55 2.09 4.52 9.21
N SER A 56 2.32 5.73 9.72
CA SER A 56 1.91 6.11 11.08
C SER A 56 0.43 6.54 11.18
N GLY A 57 -0.28 6.65 10.06
CA GLY A 57 -1.67 7.12 10.02
C GLY A 57 -1.83 8.63 10.27
N LYS A 58 -0.75 9.38 10.46
CA LYS A 58 -0.79 10.82 10.78
C LYS A 58 -1.04 11.72 9.57
N TRP A 59 -0.97 11.19 8.35
CA TRP A 59 -1.14 11.97 7.12
C TRP A 59 -1.98 11.20 6.09
N GLN A 60 -2.94 11.88 5.47
CA GLN A 60 -3.72 11.33 4.36
C GLN A 60 -2.96 11.52 3.04
N ALA A 61 -2.78 10.42 2.31
CA ALA A 61 -2.09 10.43 1.03
C ALA A 61 -2.84 11.24 -0.03
N THR A 62 -2.11 12.00 -0.84
CA THR A 62 -2.68 12.52 -2.09
C THR A 62 -2.97 11.36 -3.05
N ARG A 63 -3.95 11.53 -3.95
CA ARG A 63 -4.24 10.53 -5.00
C ARG A 63 -2.99 10.12 -5.80
N LYS A 64 -2.16 11.09 -6.18
CA LYS A 64 -0.90 10.85 -6.91
C LYS A 64 0.08 9.99 -6.09
N THR A 65 0.14 10.20 -4.78
CA THR A 65 0.97 9.39 -3.88
C THR A 65 0.43 7.97 -3.76
N LEU A 66 -0.90 7.80 -3.67
CA LEU A 66 -1.53 6.47 -3.65
C LEU A 66 -1.29 5.72 -4.96
N GLU A 67 -1.44 6.37 -6.12
CA GLU A 67 -1.16 5.77 -7.43
C GLU A 67 0.30 5.29 -7.55
N ALA A 68 1.25 6.09 -7.06
CA ALA A 68 2.66 5.71 -7.05
C ALA A 68 2.95 4.53 -6.12
N LEU A 69 2.32 4.48 -4.95
CA LEU A 69 2.45 3.37 -4.00
C LEU A 69 1.78 2.09 -4.51
N ALA A 70 0.58 2.19 -5.07
CA ALA A 70 -0.16 1.08 -5.67
C ALA A 70 0.65 0.45 -6.81
N THR A 71 1.21 1.29 -7.70
CA THR A 71 2.12 0.84 -8.76
C THR A 71 3.36 0.13 -8.20
N ALA A 72 3.99 0.69 -7.16
CA ALA A 72 5.18 0.09 -6.54
C ALA A 72 4.88 -1.24 -5.83
N LEU A 73 3.69 -1.39 -5.27
CA LEU A 73 3.22 -2.60 -4.55
C LEU A 73 2.54 -3.63 -5.45
N LYS A 74 2.31 -3.28 -6.73
CA LYS A 74 1.53 -4.06 -7.70
C LYS A 74 0.11 -4.33 -7.21
N LEU A 75 -0.58 -3.26 -6.85
CA LEU A 75 -1.94 -3.25 -6.33
C LEU A 75 -2.77 -2.21 -7.08
N GLU A 76 -4.09 -2.24 -6.88
CA GLU A 76 -4.94 -1.11 -7.26
C GLU A 76 -4.91 -0.03 -6.17
N VAL A 77 -5.32 1.18 -6.54
CA VAL A 77 -5.44 2.27 -5.55
C VAL A 77 -6.47 1.92 -4.48
N ALA A 78 -7.55 1.20 -4.86
CA ALA A 78 -8.59 0.74 -3.94
C ALA A 78 -8.03 -0.14 -2.81
N ASP A 79 -7.02 -0.97 -3.09
CA ASP A 79 -6.39 -1.85 -2.08
C ASP A 79 -5.59 -1.08 -1.01
N LEU A 80 -5.36 0.22 -1.23
CA LEU A 80 -4.67 1.13 -0.29
C LEU A 80 -5.63 2.14 0.35
N MET A 81 -6.91 2.11 -0.01
CA MET A 81 -7.95 2.95 0.58
C MET A 81 -8.71 2.13 1.60
N ARG A 82 -8.90 2.69 2.80
CA ARG A 82 -9.90 2.16 3.73
C ARG A 82 -11.20 2.91 3.47
N GLU A 83 -12.25 2.19 3.07
CA GLU A 83 -13.60 2.72 3.16
C GLU A 83 -13.93 2.83 4.66
N ALA A 84 -14.18 4.07 5.12
CA ALA A 84 -14.74 4.26 6.44
C ALA A 84 -16.22 3.85 6.36
N VAL A 85 -16.55 2.72 6.99
CA VAL A 85 -17.94 2.32 7.26
C VAL A 85 -18.46 3.09 8.45
#